data_AF-A0A7K8YQI5-F1
#
_entry.id   AF-A0A7K8YQI5-F1
#
_cell.length_a   1.000
_cell.length_b   1.000
_cell.length_c   1.000
_cell.angle_alpha   90.00
_cell.angle_beta   90.00
_cell.angle_gamma   90.00
#
_symmetry.space_group_name_H-M   'P 1'
#
loop_
_entity.id
_entity.type
_entity.pdbx_description
1 polymer ?
#
loop_
_entity_poly.entity_id
_entity_poly.type
_entity_poly.pdbx_seq_one_letter_code
_entity_poly.pdbx_strand_id
1 'polypeptide(L)'
;GILSLLEHGEEYTFSLPCAYARSILTVPWVELGGKVNINCAKTGYSASINFHTKPFYGGKLHRVTGEVKQNVTNTVVCRVQGEWNSVLEFTYSNGETKYVDLTKLSVTRKRVRPLEKQGPFESR
;
A
#
# COMPACT_ATOMS: atom_id res chain seq x y z
N GLY A 1 11.68 -0.38 -3.61
CA GLY A 1 11.17 -1.21 -4.70
C GLY A 1 10.93 -0.35 -5.92
N ILE A 2 10.89 -0.98 -7.08
CA ILE A 2 10.56 -0.34 -8.37
C ILE A 2 9.42 -1.16 -8.99
N LEU A 3 8.39 -0.47 -9.48
CA LEU A 3 7.27 -1.06 -10.21
C LEU A 3 7.17 -0.37 -11.57
N SER A 4 7.27 -1.16 -12.64
CA SER A 4 7.11 -0.68 -14.01
C SER A 4 5.69 -0.97 -14.51
N LEU A 5 4.95 0.08 -14.84
CA LEU A 5 3.61 -0.01 -15.41
C LEU A 5 3.71 0.13 -16.93
N LEU A 6 3.89 -1.01 -17.60
CA LEU A 6 4.28 -1.09 -19.01
C LEU A 6 3.27 -0.41 -19.95
N GLU A 7 1.98 -0.56 -19.68
CA GLU A 7 0.90 0.03 -20.50
C GLU A 7 0.97 1.56 -20.56
N HIS A 8 1.50 2.20 -19.53
CA HIS A 8 1.68 3.65 -19.48
C HIS A 8 3.14 4.07 -19.69
N GLY A 9 4.07 3.11 -19.81
CA GLY A 9 5.51 3.36 -19.83
C GLY A 9 5.96 4.18 -18.62
N GLU A 10 5.41 3.86 -17.44
CA GLU A 10 5.66 4.55 -16.18
C GLU A 10 6.49 3.69 -15.24
N GLU A 11 7.28 4.34 -14.40
CA GLU A 11 8.06 3.69 -13.34
C GLU A 11 7.78 4.37 -12.01
N TYR A 12 7.47 3.54 -11.01
CA TYR A 12 7.17 3.95 -9.66
C TYR A 12 8.24 3.43 -8.71
N THR A 13 8.96 4.35 -8.05
CA THR A 13 9.86 4.02 -6.96
C THR A 13 9.13 4.12 -5.63
N PHE A 14 9.32 3.15 -4.74
CA PHE A 14 8.62 3.13 -3.46
C PHE A 14 9.43 2.53 -2.31
N SER A 15 9.17 2.99 -1.08
CA SER A 15 9.66 2.34 0.13
C SER A 15 8.66 1.28 0.64
N LEU A 16 9.10 0.43 1.57
CA LEU A 16 8.23 -0.53 2.25
C LEU A 16 7.97 -0.05 3.68
N PRO A 17 6.80 -0.37 4.26
CA PRO A 17 6.55 -0.08 5.66
C PRO A 17 7.41 -0.97 6.55
N CYS A 18 7.62 -0.56 7.79
CA CYS A 18 8.17 -1.42 8.82
C CYS A 18 7.13 -2.47 9.22
N ALA A 19 7.58 -3.70 9.49
CA ALA A 19 6.75 -4.77 10.02
C ALA A 19 7.17 -5.08 11.46
N TYR A 20 6.22 -5.00 12.38
CA TYR A 20 6.41 -5.29 13.80
C TYR A 20 5.71 -6.60 14.14
N ALA A 21 6.46 -7.55 14.70
CA ALA A 21 5.88 -8.75 15.30
C ALA A 21 5.29 -8.38 16.67
N ARG A 22 4.00 -8.60 16.85
CA ARG A 22 3.27 -8.36 18.10
C ARG A 22 2.90 -9.70 18.72
N SER A 23 2.57 -9.68 20.02
CA SER A 23 2.06 -10.85 20.75
C SER A 23 2.99 -12.08 20.67
N ILE A 24 4.32 -11.86 20.74
CA ILE A 24 5.33 -12.92 20.56
C ILE A 24 5.29 -14.02 21.64
N LEU A 25 4.69 -13.75 22.80
CA LEU A 25 4.49 -14.71 23.88
C LEU A 25 3.13 -15.44 23.78
N THR A 26 2.26 -15.03 22.85
CA THR A 26 0.93 -15.63 22.65
C THR A 26 0.73 -15.97 21.16
N VAL A 27 -0.34 -15.49 20.52
CA VAL A 27 -0.57 -15.69 19.08
C VAL A 27 0.10 -14.54 18.33
N PRO A 28 1.23 -14.78 17.64
CA PRO A 28 1.96 -13.72 16.98
C PRO A 28 1.17 -13.19 15.78
N TRP A 29 1.25 -11.88 15.56
CA TRP A 29 0.67 -11.24 14.38
C TRP A 29 1.54 -10.07 13.93
N VAL A 30 1.39 -9.68 12.66
CA VAL A 30 2.19 -8.63 12.04
C VAL A 30 1.41 -7.32 12.03
N GLU A 31 2.05 -6.28 12.53
CA GLU A 31 1.59 -4.90 12.43
C GLU A 31 2.48 -4.10 11.49
N LEU A 32 1.89 -3.46 10.48
CA LEU A 32 2.61 -2.56 9.60
C LEU A 32 2.62 -1.14 10.20
N GLY A 33 3.77 -0.47 10.11
CA GLY A 33 3.94 0.88 10.63
C GLY A 33 4.93 1.71 9.82
N GLY A 34 4.85 3.03 10.00
CA GLY A 34 5.80 3.98 9.43
C GLY A 34 5.36 4.54 8.08
N LYS A 35 6.23 5.38 7.51
CA LYS A 35 5.96 6.16 6.30
C LYS A 35 6.47 5.43 5.06
N VAL A 36 5.57 5.29 4.08
CA VAL A 36 5.85 4.79 2.74
C VAL A 36 5.74 5.97 1.76
N ASN A 37 6.75 6.14 0.92
CA ASN A 37 6.70 7.09 -0.19
C ASN A 37 6.63 6.31 -1.50
N ILE A 38 5.85 6.80 -2.45
CA ILE A 38 5.74 6.29 -3.82
C ILE A 38 5.97 7.50 -4.74
N ASN A 39 6.78 7.36 -5.78
CA ASN A 39 7.10 8.45 -6.70
C ASN A 39 7.12 7.97 -8.14
N CYS A 40 6.47 8.71 -9.04
CA CYS A 40 6.58 8.52 -10.49
C CYS A 40 7.26 9.73 -11.11
N ALA A 41 8.51 9.56 -11.56
CA ALA A 41 9.28 10.64 -12.15
C ALA A 41 8.66 11.18 -13.45
N LYS A 42 8.04 10.29 -14.24
CA LYS A 42 7.44 10.63 -15.55
C LYS A 42 6.25 11.57 -15.42
N THR A 43 5.34 11.29 -14.49
CA THR A 43 4.12 12.10 -14.30
C THR A 43 4.31 13.25 -13.32
N GLY A 44 5.37 13.18 -12.51
CA GLY A 44 5.67 14.16 -11.47
C GLY A 44 4.81 14.00 -10.21
N TYR A 45 4.03 12.91 -10.10
CA TYR A 45 3.23 12.64 -8.91
C TYR A 45 4.02 11.87 -7.86
N SER A 46 3.75 12.18 -6.60
CA SER A 46 4.19 11.39 -5.46
C SER A 46 3.04 11.10 -4.50
N ALA A 47 3.13 10.00 -3.77
CA ALA A 47 2.24 9.67 -2.68
C ALA A 47 3.04 9.41 -1.40
N SER A 48 2.51 9.91 -0.28
CA SER A 48 3.04 9.69 1.06
C SER A 48 1.97 9.01 1.90
N ILE A 49 2.19 7.75 2.28
CA ILE A 49 1.25 6.91 3.02
C ILE A 49 1.86 6.59 4.38
N ASN A 50 1.13 6.84 5.46
CA ASN A 50 1.51 6.49 6.83
C ASN A 50 0.69 5.28 7.27
N PHE A 51 1.40 4.20 7.61
CA PHE A 51 0.84 3.04 8.29
C PHE A 51 0.87 3.31 9.80
N HIS A 52 -0.31 3.32 10.42
CA HIS A 52 -0.45 3.61 11.84
C HIS A 52 -0.39 2.31 12.63
N THR A 53 0.58 2.22 13.55
CA THR A 53 0.56 1.19 14.59
C THR A 53 -0.52 1.52 15.62
N LYS A 54 -1.16 0.49 16.17
CA LYS A 54 -2.18 0.62 17.20
C LYS A 54 -1.60 1.33 18.44
N PRO A 55 -2.22 2.42 18.92
CA PRO A 55 -1.87 3.03 20.18
C PRO A 55 -2.12 2.07 21.35
N PHE A 56 -1.45 2.32 22.48
CA PHE A 56 -1.69 1.57 23.72
C PHE A 56 -3.13 1.73 24.24
N TYR A 57 -3.73 2.90 24.04
CA TYR A 57 -5.08 3.22 24.51
C TYR A 57 -6.06 3.32 23.33
N GLY A 58 -6.78 2.22 23.06
CA GLY A 58 -7.80 2.17 22.02
C GLY A 58 -7.26 2.35 20.60
N GLY A 59 -8.18 2.50 19.64
CA GLY A 59 -7.86 2.66 18.23
C GLY A 59 -8.05 1.40 17.39
N LYS A 60 -8.21 1.61 16.08
CA LYS A 60 -8.37 0.56 15.09
C LYS A 60 -7.02 0.04 14.60
N LEU A 61 -6.94 -1.26 14.34
CA LEU A 61 -5.80 -1.88 13.68
C LEU A 61 -5.77 -1.48 12.20
N HIS A 62 -4.60 -1.64 11.58
CA HIS A 62 -4.41 -1.56 10.13
C HIS A 62 -4.77 -0.21 9.49
N ARG A 63 -4.83 0.85 10.29
CA ARG A 63 -5.17 2.18 9.79
C ARG A 63 -4.06 2.73 8.90
N VAL A 64 -4.44 3.34 7.79
CA VAL A 64 -3.57 4.14 6.93
C VAL A 64 -4.13 5.54 6.73
N THR A 65 -3.24 6.50 6.55
CA THR A 65 -3.58 7.82 5.99
C THR A 65 -2.53 8.20 4.96
N GLY A 66 -2.89 8.99 3.96
CA GLY A 66 -1.94 9.44 2.98
C GLY A 66 -2.46 10.53 2.08
N GLU A 67 -1.56 11.04 1.26
CA GLU A 67 -1.86 12.06 0.27
C GLU A 67 -1.08 11.79 -1.01
N VAL A 68 -1.69 12.13 -2.14
CA VAL A 68 -1.09 12.16 -3.46
C VAL A 68 -0.93 13.63 -3.86
N LYS A 69 0.26 13.99 -4.31
CA LYS A 69 0.65 15.35 -4.68
C LYS A 69 1.21 15.40 -6.07
N GLN A 70 1.00 16.53 -6.74
CA GLN A 70 1.80 16.90 -7.89
C GLN A 70 3.05 17.64 -7.43
N ASN A 71 4.24 17.10 -7.71
CA ASN A 71 5.49 17.57 -7.12
C ASN A 71 5.84 19.00 -7.56
N VAL A 72 5.57 19.35 -8.82
CA VAL A 72 5.91 20.66 -9.39
C VAL A 72 5.14 21.79 -8.69
N THR A 73 3.85 21.58 -8.44
CA THR A 73 2.96 22.61 -7.86
C THR A 73 2.77 22.43 -6.35
N ASN A 74 3.30 21.35 -5.78
CA ASN A 74 3.07 20.90 -4.41
C ASN A 74 1.57 20.80 -4.05
N THR A 75 0.72 20.57 -5.04
CA THR A 75 -0.74 20.52 -4.86
C THR A 75 -1.17 19.11 -4.49
N VAL A 76 -1.95 18.99 -3.40
CA VAL A 76 -2.60 17.71 -3.03
C VAL A 76 -3.79 17.48 -3.95
N VAL A 77 -3.76 16.38 -4.71
CA VAL A 77 -4.84 16.01 -5.63
C VAL A 77 -5.80 14.97 -5.03
N CYS A 78 -5.32 14.21 -4.06
CA CYS A 78 -6.10 13.17 -3.41
C CYS A 78 -5.57 12.91 -1.99
N ARG A 79 -6.47 12.69 -1.05
CA ARG A 79 -6.17 12.16 0.29
C ARG A 79 -6.78 10.79 0.42
N VAL A 80 -6.07 9.87 1.07
CA VAL A 80 -6.54 8.52 1.35
C VAL A 80 -6.55 8.28 2.86
N GLN A 81 -7.58 7.62 3.37
CA GLN A 81 -7.62 7.15 4.75
C GLN A 81 -8.44 5.87 4.86
N GLY A 82 -8.25 5.11 5.94
CA GLY A 82 -9.05 3.91 6.19
C GLY A 82 -8.20 2.76 6.70
N GLU A 83 -8.59 1.54 6.37
CA GLU A 83 -7.96 0.30 6.83
C GLU A 83 -7.43 -0.46 5.62
N TRP A 84 -6.11 -0.74 5.57
CA TRP A 84 -5.46 -1.31 4.36
C TRP A 84 -5.90 -2.73 4.03
N ASN A 85 -6.60 -3.40 4.95
CA ASN A 85 -7.17 -4.74 4.78
C ASN A 85 -8.71 -4.76 4.71
N SER A 86 -9.36 -3.59 4.66
CA SER A 86 -10.82 -3.47 4.68
C SER A 86 -11.27 -2.37 3.70
N VAL A 87 -11.66 -1.18 4.18
CA VAL A 87 -12.16 -0.10 3.33
C VAL A 87 -11.18 1.08 3.33
N LEU A 88 -10.91 1.60 2.13
CA LEU A 88 -10.20 2.87 1.93
C LEU A 88 -11.16 3.93 1.39
N GLU A 89 -11.04 5.13 1.92
CA GLU A 89 -11.73 6.34 1.49
C GLU A 89 -10.72 7.26 0.80
N PHE A 90 -11.09 7.75 -0.39
CA PHE A 90 -10.33 8.69 -1.18
C PHE A 90 -11.12 9.99 -1.32
N THR A 91 -10.53 11.11 -0.90
CA THR A 91 -11.10 12.45 -1.06
C THR A 91 -10.27 13.23 -2.07
N TYR A 92 -10.91 13.67 -3.15
CA TYR A 92 -10.27 14.39 -4.25
C TYR A 92 -10.40 15.91 -4.07
N SER A 93 -9.54 16.67 -4.75
CA SER A 93 -9.52 18.14 -4.66
C SER A 93 -10.81 18.82 -5.17
N ASN A 94 -11.60 18.12 -5.99
CA ASN A 94 -12.91 18.57 -6.46
C ASN A 94 -14.04 18.35 -5.44
N GLY A 95 -13.75 17.81 -4.25
CA GLY A 95 -14.72 17.47 -3.22
C GLY A 95 -15.37 16.10 -3.37
N GLU A 96 -15.05 15.34 -4.42
CA GLU A 96 -15.54 13.98 -4.61
C GLU A 96 -14.91 13.03 -3.59
N THR A 97 -15.71 12.11 -3.06
CA THR A 97 -15.26 11.04 -2.17
C THR A 97 -15.59 9.68 -2.79
N LYS A 98 -14.62 8.78 -2.80
CA LYS A 98 -14.78 7.39 -3.26
C LYS A 98 -14.39 6.41 -2.16
N TYR A 99 -15.17 5.34 -2.02
CA TYR A 99 -14.86 4.24 -1.12
C TYR A 99 -14.48 3.00 -1.93
N VAL A 100 -13.37 2.37 -1.54
CA VAL A 100 -12.89 1.11 -2.11
C VAL A 100 -12.92 0.06 -1.01
N ASP A 101 -13.81 -0.90 -1.17
CA ASP A 101 -13.92 -2.07 -0.31
C ASP A 101 -12.98 -3.17 -0.81
N LEU A 102 -11.81 -3.28 -0.16
CA LEU A 102 -10.75 -4.21 -0.55
C LEU A 102 -11.16 -5.68 -0.35
N THR A 103 -12.17 -5.95 0.49
CA THR A 103 -12.67 -7.30 0.74
C THR A 103 -13.47 -7.86 -0.44
N LYS A 104 -13.93 -6.98 -1.34
CA LYS A 104 -14.70 -7.32 -2.54
C LYS A 104 -13.84 -7.44 -3.80
N LEU A 105 -12.56 -7.06 -3.72
CA LEU A 105 -11.64 -7.15 -4.86
C LEU A 105 -11.25 -8.61 -5.11
N SER A 106 -11.25 -9.02 -6.38
CA SER A 106 -10.82 -10.36 -6.76
C SER A 106 -9.30 -10.51 -6.61
N VAL A 107 -8.89 -11.55 -5.88
CA VAL A 107 -7.47 -11.86 -5.70
C VAL A 107 -6.97 -12.66 -6.90
N THR A 108 -6.13 -12.03 -7.73
CA THR A 108 -5.44 -12.72 -8.81
C THR A 108 -4.23 -13.47 -8.25
N ARG A 109 -4.29 -14.81 -8.26
CA ARG A 109 -3.19 -15.65 -7.80
C ARG A 109 -2.03 -15.63 -8.79
N LYS A 110 -0.81 -15.68 -8.28
CA LYS A 110 0.38 -15.90 -9.12
C LYS A 110 0.23 -17.24 -9.84
N ARG A 111 0.56 -17.25 -11.14
CA ARG A 111 0.70 -18.49 -11.91
C ARG A 111 2.10 -19.02 -11.70
N VAL A 112 2.20 -20.24 -11.19
CA VAL A 112 3.47 -20.92 -10.96
C VAL A 112 3.53 -22.14 -11.88
N ARG A 113 4.73 -22.48 -12.36
CA ARG A 113 4.94 -23.67 -13.19
C ARG A 113 4.70 -24.94 -12.36
N PRO A 114 4.29 -26.07 -12.98
CA PRO A 114 4.23 -27.36 -12.30
C PRO A 114 5.58 -27.72 -11.65
N LEU A 115 5.54 -28.42 -10.52
CA LEU A 115 6.73 -28.73 -9.71
C LEU A 115 7.80 -29.48 -10.50
N GLU A 116 7.39 -30.35 -11.42
CA GLU A 116 8.29 -31.15 -12.27
C GLU A 116 9.07 -30.29 -13.28
N LYS A 117 8.64 -29.03 -13.48
CA LYS A 117 9.28 -28.04 -14.35
C LYS A 117 10.00 -26.93 -13.57
N GLN A 118 10.02 -27.00 -12.25
CA GLN A 118 10.72 -26.02 -11.40
C GLN A 118 12.16 -26.46 -11.15
N GLY A 119 13.06 -25.48 -11.04
CA GLY A 119 14.45 -25.75 -10.67
C GLY A 119 14.61 -26.13 -9.18
N PRO A 120 15.73 -26.75 -8.78
CA PRO A 120 15.96 -27.17 -7.39
C PRO A 120 16.00 -26.01 -6.37
N PHE A 121 16.20 -24.77 -6.83
CA PHE A 121 16.25 -23.57 -5.99
C PHE A 121 15.15 -22.55 -6.33
N GLU A 122 14.17 -22.93 -7.15
CA GLU A 122 13.04 -22.07 -7.47
C GLU A 122 12.00 -22.16 -6.35
N SER A 123 11.58 -21.01 -5.81
CA SER A 123 10.51 -20.97 -4.80
C SER A 123 9.19 -21.41 -5.41
N ARG A 124 8.47 -22.27 -4.67
CA ARG A 124 7.18 -22.86 -5.06
C ARG A 124 6.01 -21.91 -4.88
#